data_AF-A0A919M2E4-F1
#
_entry.id   AF-A0A919M2E4-F1
#
_cell.length_a   1.000
_cell.length_b   1.000
_cell.length_c   1.000
_cell.angle_alpha   90.00
_cell.angle_beta   90.00
_cell.angle_gamma   90.00
#
_symmetry.space_group_name_H-M   'P 1'
#
loop_
_entity.id
_entity.type
_entity.pdbx_description
1 polymer ?
#
loop_
_entity_poly.entity_id
_entity_poly.type
_entity_poly.pdbx_seq_one_letter_code
_entity_poly.pdbx_strand_id
1 'polypeptide(L)'
;MANSTDDTNKNGNDEDNFGLPDLEYKPLDQLESSKAEEASKAQEEKEIPVYDEEEEETKSGAVIAILVGLVLLVGGFLAYKYVWIPKRDKARQAQIDKDKAEADKKAEEERQARLAEEERQRREAAANAKPAEGTIETLSDRTGRYYVVVSSSVDGDLAMDKAKKLSATGKSTKIIPPFGKWKFYRLCIGDFDTFASAQSSADASKSEYGEALWVLKY
;
A
#
# COMPACT_ATOMS: atom_id res chain seq x y z
N MET A 1 -44.79 -2.18 -13.89
CA MET A 1 -45.28 -2.12 -12.50
C MET A 1 -44.46 -1.08 -11.78
N ALA A 2 -45.02 0.11 -11.64
CA ALA A 2 -44.51 1.17 -10.77
C ALA A 2 -44.91 0.81 -9.33
N ASN A 3 -44.02 1.04 -8.37
CA ASN A 3 -44.42 1.04 -6.97
C ASN A 3 -44.06 2.39 -6.37
N SER A 4 -45.10 3.12 -5.99
CA SER A 4 -45.07 4.41 -5.33
C SER A 4 -45.37 4.20 -3.85
N THR A 5 -44.58 4.87 -3.00
CA THR A 5 -44.91 5.51 -1.71
C THR A 5 -45.76 4.76 -0.67
N ASP A 6 -45.22 4.66 0.54
CA ASP A 6 -45.96 5.24 1.68
C ASP A 6 -45.03 5.79 2.78
N ASP A 7 -45.45 6.96 3.26
CA ASP A 7 -44.83 7.84 4.24
C ASP A 7 -45.27 7.47 5.66
N THR A 8 -44.38 7.61 6.66
CA THR A 8 -44.77 7.78 8.07
C THR A 8 -43.79 8.70 8.83
N ASN A 9 -44.04 9.99 8.69
CA ASN A 9 -44.32 10.98 9.76
C ASN A 9 -43.67 10.86 11.18
N LYS A 10 -43.00 11.98 11.55
CA LYS A 10 -42.93 12.67 12.86
C LYS A 10 -41.88 12.30 13.93
N ASN A 11 -40.97 13.26 14.14
CA ASN A 11 -40.53 13.96 15.38
C ASN A 11 -39.00 14.14 15.29
N GLY A 12 -38.37 15.29 15.51
CA GLY A 12 -38.74 16.50 16.23
C GLY A 12 -37.53 16.88 17.09
N ASN A 13 -36.63 17.70 16.53
CA ASN A 13 -35.56 18.48 17.17
C ASN A 13 -34.71 17.81 18.27
N ASP A 14 -33.56 17.22 17.89
CA ASP A 14 -32.50 16.84 18.83
C ASP A 14 -31.10 17.01 18.18
N GLU A 15 -30.66 18.23 17.85
CA GLU A 15 -29.29 18.44 17.34
C GLU A 15 -28.45 19.52 18.05
N ASP A 16 -28.97 20.23 19.05
CA ASP A 16 -28.21 21.27 19.76
C ASP A 16 -28.07 20.99 21.27
N ASN A 17 -27.54 19.82 21.63
CA ASN A 17 -27.08 19.53 22.99
C ASN A 17 -25.54 19.42 23.01
N PHE A 18 -24.87 20.56 22.87
CA PHE A 18 -23.43 20.69 23.06
C PHE A 18 -23.12 20.51 24.54
N GLY A 19 -22.63 19.33 24.93
CA GLY A 19 -22.34 18.85 26.31
C GLY A 19 -21.51 19.76 27.21
N LEU A 20 -22.03 20.95 27.49
CA LEU A 20 -21.59 21.92 28.47
C LEU A 20 -22.48 21.76 29.70
N PRO A 21 -21.91 21.75 30.93
CA PRO A 21 -22.73 21.71 32.13
C PRO A 21 -23.60 22.97 32.24
N ASP A 22 -24.86 22.80 32.65
CA ASP A 22 -25.81 23.90 32.84
C ASP A 22 -25.25 24.91 33.84
N LEU A 23 -25.08 26.16 33.38
CA LEU A 23 -24.59 27.27 34.20
C LEU A 23 -25.78 27.86 34.97
N GLU A 24 -25.80 27.63 36.29
CA GLU A 24 -26.84 28.17 37.17
C GLU A 24 -26.64 29.68 37.39
N TYR A 25 -27.56 30.49 36.86
CA TYR A 25 -27.51 31.95 36.94
C TYR A 25 -28.13 32.46 38.24
N LYS A 26 -27.35 33.14 39.08
CA LYS A 26 -27.86 33.93 40.22
C LYS A 26 -27.98 35.40 39.79
N PRO A 27 -29.20 35.97 39.78
CA PRO A 27 -29.37 37.39 39.47
C PRO A 27 -28.75 38.26 40.57
N LEU A 28 -28.04 39.32 40.17
CA LEU A 28 -27.54 40.36 41.07
C LEU A 28 -28.69 41.29 41.45
N ASP A 29 -28.88 41.49 42.76
CA ASP A 29 -29.85 42.45 43.31
C ASP A 29 -29.61 43.86 42.75
N GLN A 30 -30.59 44.36 42.00
CA GLN A 30 -30.72 45.77 41.66
C GLN A 30 -31.11 46.55 42.92
N LEU A 31 -30.17 47.29 43.51
CA LEU A 31 -30.50 48.40 44.39
C LEU A 31 -30.81 49.63 43.55
N GLU A 32 -32.07 49.71 43.13
CA GLU A 32 -32.74 51.00 42.92
C GLU A 32 -32.77 51.76 44.26
N SER A 33 -32.39 53.03 44.23
CA SER A 33 -33.07 54.02 45.06
C SER A 33 -32.96 55.39 44.41
N SER A 34 -33.88 55.62 43.48
CA SER A 34 -34.44 56.93 43.23
C SER A 34 -35.48 57.22 44.31
N LYS A 35 -35.40 58.37 44.98
CA LYS A 35 -36.62 59.03 45.49
C LYS A 35 -36.44 60.54 45.63
N ALA A 36 -37.42 61.21 45.05
CA ALA A 36 -37.62 62.63 44.93
C ALA A 36 -38.29 63.27 46.16
N GLU A 37 -38.40 64.60 46.06
CA GLU A 37 -39.36 65.55 46.66
C GLU A 37 -38.98 66.37 47.91
N GLU A 38 -38.60 67.62 47.58
CA GLU A 38 -38.96 68.94 48.12
C GLU A 38 -39.93 69.05 49.32
N ALA A 39 -39.58 69.91 50.31
CA ALA A 39 -40.20 71.25 50.46
C ALA A 39 -39.72 72.06 51.71
N SER A 40 -39.36 73.34 51.45
CA SER A 40 -39.67 74.56 52.24
C SER A 40 -38.80 75.07 53.43
N LYS A 41 -37.95 76.07 53.10
CA LYS A 41 -37.70 77.41 53.72
C LYS A 41 -37.37 77.60 55.22
N ALA A 42 -36.18 78.17 55.49
CA ALA A 42 -35.96 79.51 56.11
C ALA A 42 -34.45 79.88 56.13
N GLN A 43 -34.12 81.16 56.00
CA GLN A 43 -32.82 81.78 55.66
C GLN A 43 -31.79 81.86 56.81
N GLU A 44 -30.49 81.94 56.46
CA GLU A 44 -29.46 82.97 56.87
C GLU A 44 -28.03 82.36 56.80
N GLU A 45 -27.30 82.55 55.70
CA GLU A 45 -26.11 83.43 55.51
C GLU A 45 -24.74 82.70 55.64
N LYS A 46 -23.82 82.99 54.68
CA LYS A 46 -22.39 82.61 54.55
C LYS A 46 -22.11 81.17 54.06
N GLU A 47 -21.38 80.87 52.99
CA GLU A 47 -20.42 81.59 52.14
C GLU A 47 -20.51 81.02 50.71
N ILE A 48 -20.30 81.88 49.71
CA ILE A 48 -20.15 81.54 48.30
C ILE A 48 -18.69 81.14 48.04
N PRO A 49 -18.37 79.90 47.63
CA PRO A 49 -17.17 79.66 46.86
C PRO A 49 -17.44 80.13 45.42
N VAL A 50 -17.06 81.38 45.15
CA VAL A 50 -16.70 81.80 43.80
C VAL A 50 -15.38 81.10 43.49
N TYR A 51 -15.41 80.12 42.59
CA TYR A 51 -14.28 79.66 41.77
C TYR A 51 -14.89 78.99 40.53
N ASP A 52 -15.10 79.78 39.48
CA ASP A 52 -14.20 79.95 38.33
C ASP A 52 -14.49 78.88 37.27
N GLU A 53 -15.19 79.33 36.23
CA GLU A 53 -15.44 78.60 35.01
C GLU A 53 -14.12 78.62 34.21
N GLU A 54 -13.14 77.83 34.67
CA GLU A 54 -11.92 77.58 33.91
C GLU A 54 -12.15 76.33 33.05
N GLU A 55 -12.42 76.56 31.77
CA GLU A 55 -12.23 75.57 30.71
C GLU A 55 -10.77 75.09 30.71
N GLU A 56 -10.45 74.09 31.54
CA GLU A 56 -9.20 73.37 31.37
C GLU A 56 -9.32 72.49 30.12
N GLU A 57 -8.62 72.91 29.05
CA GLU A 57 -8.40 72.13 27.83
C GLU A 57 -7.94 70.71 28.15
N THR A 58 -8.92 69.80 28.20
CA THR A 58 -8.65 68.38 28.30
C THR A 58 -7.81 67.95 27.09
N LYS A 59 -6.78 67.13 27.32
CA LYS A 59 -5.96 66.46 26.27
C LYS A 59 -6.77 65.45 25.45
N SER A 60 -8.04 65.73 25.18
CA SER A 60 -9.02 64.93 24.46
C SER A 60 -8.55 64.60 23.05
N GLY A 61 -7.84 65.52 22.37
CA GLY A 61 -7.22 65.24 21.07
C GLY A 61 -6.14 64.14 21.11
N ALA A 62 -5.36 64.08 22.19
CA ALA A 62 -4.35 63.04 22.37
C ALA A 62 -4.97 61.67 22.70
N VAL A 63 -6.03 61.66 23.52
CA VAL A 63 -6.77 60.43 23.85
C VAL A 63 -7.49 59.86 22.61
N ILE A 64 -8.11 60.72 21.80
CA ILE A 64 -8.74 60.32 20.53
C ILE A 64 -7.70 59.76 19.55
N ALA A 65 -6.53 60.39 19.43
CA ALA A 65 -5.45 59.89 18.58
C ALA A 65 -4.93 58.51 19.03
N ILE A 66 -4.80 58.29 20.34
CA ILE A 66 -4.44 56.98 20.90
C ILE A 66 -5.52 55.94 20.60
N LEU A 67 -6.79 56.28 20.78
CA LEU A 67 -7.92 55.39 20.48
C LEU A 67 -7.98 55.01 18.99
N VAL A 68 -7.81 55.97 18.09
CA VAL A 68 -7.78 55.71 16.64
C VAL A 68 -6.56 54.86 16.27
N GLY A 69 -5.40 55.12 16.85
CA GLY A 69 -4.21 54.29 16.67
C GLY A 69 -4.41 52.85 17.15
N LEU A 70 -5.08 52.66 18.28
CA LEU A 70 -5.44 51.33 18.81
C LEU A 70 -6.41 50.60 17.87
N VAL A 71 -7.43 51.31 17.36
CA VAL A 71 -8.39 50.74 16.39
C VAL A 71 -7.69 50.33 15.09
N LEU A 72 -6.75 51.13 14.59
CA LEU A 72 -5.97 50.77 13.40
C LEU A 72 -5.02 49.60 13.63
N LEU A 73 -4.39 49.51 14.81
CA LEU A 73 -3.56 48.37 15.19
C LEU A 73 -4.37 47.09 15.30
N VAL A 74 -5.53 47.13 15.97
CA VAL A 74 -6.43 45.98 16.11
C VAL A 74 -7.01 45.59 14.74
N GLY A 75 -7.45 46.56 13.93
CA GLY A 75 -7.94 46.31 12.58
C GLY A 75 -6.87 45.71 11.66
N GLY A 76 -5.64 46.24 11.71
CA GLY A 76 -4.49 45.70 10.98
C GLY A 76 -4.10 44.29 11.43
N PHE A 77 -4.12 44.03 12.75
CA PHE A 77 -3.86 42.70 13.31
C PHE A 77 -4.94 41.68 12.91
N LEU A 78 -6.22 42.07 12.92
CA LEU A 78 -7.32 41.23 12.45
C LEU A 78 -7.22 40.97 10.95
N ALA A 79 -6.92 41.98 10.13
CA ALA A 79 -6.69 41.80 8.69
C ALA A 79 -5.50 40.88 8.41
N TYR A 80 -4.40 41.03 9.14
CA TYR A 80 -3.25 40.14 9.06
C TYR A 80 -3.62 38.70 9.43
N LYS A 81 -4.30 38.49 10.57
CA LYS A 81 -4.70 37.15 11.01
C LYS A 81 -5.72 36.49 10.09
N TYR A 82 -6.71 37.21 9.58
CA TYR A 82 -7.81 36.61 8.82
C TYR A 82 -7.60 36.61 7.31
N VAL A 83 -6.73 37.45 6.75
CA VAL A 83 -6.48 37.49 5.28
C VAL A 83 -5.11 36.91 4.91
N TRP A 84 -4.08 37.18 5.71
CA TRP A 84 -2.71 36.81 5.35
C TRP A 84 -2.32 35.41 5.81
N ILE A 85 -2.72 34.99 7.02
CA ILE A 85 -2.49 33.64 7.55
C ILE A 85 -3.15 32.55 6.67
N PRO A 86 -4.46 32.61 6.33
CA PRO A 86 -5.07 31.56 5.52
C PRO A 86 -4.51 31.48 4.09
N LYS A 87 -3.98 32.59 3.53
CA LYS A 87 -3.26 32.55 2.24
C LYS A 87 -1.91 31.82 2.36
N ARG A 88 -1.18 32.03 3.47
CA ARG A 88 0.09 31.33 3.73
C ARG A 88 -0.09 29.84 3.97
N ASP A 89 -1.14 29.47 4.71
CA ASP A 89 -1.44 28.08 5.01
C ASP A 89 -1.90 27.32 3.77
N LYS A 90 -2.73 27.93 2.91
CA LYS A 90 -3.07 27.35 1.60
C LYS A 90 -1.87 27.16 0.69
N ALA A 91 -0.95 28.13 0.64
CA ALA A 91 0.26 28.02 -0.17
C ALA A 91 1.19 26.90 0.35
N ARG A 92 1.37 26.80 1.67
CA ARG A 92 2.17 25.74 2.31
C ARG A 92 1.53 24.36 2.12
N GLN A 93 0.21 24.26 2.25
CA GLN A 93 -0.52 23.02 2.01
C GLN A 93 -0.41 22.57 0.56
N ALA A 94 -0.58 23.49 -0.40
CA ALA A 94 -0.40 23.18 -1.82
C ALA A 94 1.03 22.75 -2.16
N GLN A 95 2.04 23.27 -1.46
CA GLN A 95 3.43 22.82 -1.59
C GLN A 95 3.58 21.39 -1.07
N ILE A 96 3.07 21.09 0.13
CA ILE A 96 3.11 19.75 0.73
C ILE A 96 2.37 18.72 -0.14
N ASP A 97 1.23 19.09 -0.71
CA ASP A 97 0.45 18.20 -1.57
C ASP A 97 1.17 17.93 -2.90
N LYS A 98 1.88 18.94 -3.45
CA LYS A 98 2.75 18.76 -4.61
C LYS A 98 3.95 17.87 -4.31
N ASP A 99 4.64 18.11 -3.21
CA ASP A 99 5.82 17.34 -2.80
C ASP A 99 5.44 15.88 -2.51
N LYS A 100 4.27 15.64 -1.89
CA LYS A 100 3.71 14.29 -1.70
C LYS A 100 3.35 13.63 -3.02
N ALA A 101 2.68 14.34 -3.93
CA ALA A 101 2.34 13.79 -5.24
C ALA A 101 3.59 13.47 -6.09
N GLU A 102 4.66 14.25 -5.97
CA GLU A 102 5.94 13.99 -6.62
C GLU A 102 6.67 12.81 -5.97
N ALA A 103 6.68 12.72 -4.63
CA ALA A 103 7.24 11.59 -3.89
C ALA A 103 6.49 10.28 -4.21
N ASP A 104 5.17 10.31 -4.28
CA ASP A 104 4.35 9.15 -4.62
C ASP A 104 4.59 8.70 -6.06
N LYS A 105 4.70 9.64 -7.02
CA LYS A 105 5.07 9.34 -8.41
C LYS A 105 6.45 8.71 -8.50
N LYS A 106 7.44 9.28 -7.81
CA LYS A 106 8.80 8.74 -7.79
C LYS A 106 8.86 7.37 -7.14
N ALA A 107 8.12 7.15 -6.05
CA ALA A 107 8.04 5.87 -5.37
C ALA A 107 7.37 4.81 -6.26
N GLU A 108 6.33 5.18 -7.01
CA GLU A 108 5.69 4.27 -7.97
C GLU A 108 6.62 3.96 -9.14
N GLU A 109 7.31 4.96 -9.70
CA GLU A 109 8.30 4.75 -10.76
C GLU A 109 9.46 3.86 -10.30
N GLU A 110 9.94 4.04 -9.06
CA GLU A 110 10.96 3.17 -8.46
C GLU A 110 10.43 1.73 -8.23
N ARG A 111 9.17 1.57 -7.81
CA ARG A 111 8.53 0.24 -7.72
C ARG A 111 8.45 -0.41 -9.09
N GLN A 112 8.01 0.32 -10.11
CA GLN A 112 7.94 -0.16 -11.49
C GLN A 112 9.32 -0.53 -12.04
N ALA A 113 10.35 0.29 -11.78
CA ALA A 113 11.72 0.02 -12.17
C ALA A 113 12.27 -1.24 -11.47
N ARG A 114 12.01 -1.40 -10.17
CA ARG A 114 12.40 -2.61 -9.41
C ARG A 114 11.71 -3.86 -9.94
N LEU A 115 10.42 -3.80 -10.26
CA LEU A 115 9.68 -4.91 -10.85
C LEU A 115 10.22 -5.26 -12.25
N ALA A 116 10.52 -4.26 -13.07
CA ALA A 116 11.11 -4.47 -14.39
C ALA A 116 12.53 -5.06 -14.32
N GLU A 117 13.32 -4.64 -13.34
CA GLU A 117 14.64 -5.21 -13.08
C GLU A 117 14.53 -6.65 -12.58
N GLU A 118 13.64 -6.96 -11.64
CA GLU A 118 13.38 -8.31 -11.17
C GLU A 118 12.91 -9.22 -12.32
N GLU A 119 12.06 -8.73 -13.21
CA GLU A 119 11.62 -9.48 -14.39
C GLU A 119 12.78 -9.74 -15.37
N ARG A 120 13.66 -8.75 -15.58
CA ARG A 120 14.89 -8.94 -16.38
C ARG A 120 15.80 -9.99 -15.75
N GLN A 121 16.06 -9.87 -14.45
CA GLN A 121 16.84 -10.86 -13.70
C GLN A 121 16.20 -12.25 -13.76
N ARG A 122 14.87 -12.37 -13.68
CA ARG A 122 14.16 -13.64 -13.81
C ARG A 122 14.26 -14.22 -15.21
N ARG A 123 14.17 -13.40 -16.26
CA ARG A 123 14.36 -13.82 -17.66
C ARG A 123 15.80 -14.24 -17.92
N GLU A 124 16.78 -13.50 -17.40
CA GLU A 124 18.20 -13.84 -17.49
C GLU A 124 18.53 -15.09 -16.68
N ALA A 125 17.93 -15.27 -15.50
CA ALA A 125 18.07 -16.49 -14.70
C ALA A 125 17.39 -17.68 -15.37
N ALA A 126 16.24 -17.49 -16.04
CA ALA A 126 15.60 -18.54 -16.84
C ALA A 126 16.40 -18.88 -18.11
N ALA A 127 17.07 -17.90 -18.72
CA ALA A 127 17.94 -18.10 -19.88
C ALA A 127 19.30 -18.74 -19.49
N ASN A 128 19.81 -18.43 -18.29
CA ASN A 128 21.04 -19.01 -17.74
C ASN A 128 20.80 -20.26 -16.89
N ALA A 129 19.54 -20.59 -16.58
CA ALA A 129 19.18 -21.88 -16.03
C ALA A 129 19.55 -22.91 -17.09
N LYS A 130 20.65 -23.63 -16.85
CA LYS A 130 20.99 -24.81 -17.63
C LYS A 130 19.73 -25.67 -17.72
N PRO A 131 19.34 -26.12 -18.93
CA PRO A 131 18.21 -27.03 -19.07
C PRO A 131 18.39 -28.16 -18.07
N ALA A 132 17.32 -28.61 -17.43
CA ALA A 132 17.37 -29.70 -16.47
C ALA A 132 17.94 -30.94 -17.19
N GLU A 133 19.26 -31.10 -17.15
CA GLU A 133 19.96 -32.18 -17.83
C GLU A 133 19.43 -33.48 -17.22
N GLY A 134 18.78 -34.29 -18.06
CA GLY A 134 18.24 -35.57 -17.63
C GLY A 134 19.35 -36.43 -17.05
N THR A 135 19.11 -37.09 -15.93
CA THR A 135 20.15 -37.88 -15.27
C THR A 135 20.51 -39.09 -16.12
N ILE A 136 21.81 -39.28 -16.38
CA ILE A 136 22.34 -40.46 -17.05
C ILE A 136 22.95 -41.36 -15.98
N GLU A 137 22.32 -42.51 -15.72
CA GLU A 137 22.81 -43.49 -14.76
C GLU A 137 23.33 -44.72 -15.47
N THR A 138 24.50 -45.23 -15.08
CA THR A 138 25.01 -46.51 -15.58
C THR A 138 24.79 -47.57 -14.51
N LEU A 139 24.05 -48.62 -14.85
CA LEU A 139 23.76 -49.71 -13.93
C LEU A 139 24.98 -50.63 -13.82
N SER A 140 25.49 -50.88 -12.62
CA SER A 140 26.63 -51.81 -12.41
C SER A 140 26.18 -53.26 -12.32
N ASP A 141 24.99 -53.49 -11.78
CA ASP A 141 24.52 -54.81 -11.36
C ASP A 141 23.08 -55.09 -11.79
N ARG A 142 22.75 -56.38 -11.82
CA ARG A 142 21.43 -56.89 -12.17
C ARG A 142 20.41 -56.54 -11.08
N THR A 143 19.45 -55.70 -11.42
CA THR A 143 18.45 -55.19 -10.48
C THR A 143 17.20 -56.06 -10.38
N GLY A 144 16.97 -56.95 -11.35
CA GLY A 144 15.75 -57.73 -11.47
C GLY A 144 14.54 -56.95 -12.00
N ARG A 145 14.70 -55.67 -12.35
CA ARG A 145 13.64 -54.78 -12.88
C ARG A 145 13.50 -54.93 -14.39
N TYR A 146 12.38 -54.45 -14.91
CA TYR A 146 12.09 -54.39 -16.34
C TYR A 146 12.44 -52.99 -16.87
N TYR A 147 13.30 -52.95 -17.87
CA TYR A 147 13.79 -51.73 -18.49
C TYR A 147 13.24 -51.61 -19.90
N VAL A 148 12.84 -50.41 -20.28
CA VAL A 148 12.43 -50.10 -21.65
C VAL A 148 13.65 -49.64 -22.42
N VAL A 149 14.14 -50.47 -23.33
CA VAL A 149 15.33 -50.23 -24.14
C VAL A 149 14.94 -49.49 -25.42
N VAL A 150 15.62 -48.39 -25.69
CA VAL A 150 15.43 -47.54 -26.88
C VAL A 150 16.48 -47.84 -27.94
N SER A 151 17.71 -48.15 -27.52
CA SER A 151 18.76 -48.52 -28.47
C SER A 151 19.78 -49.45 -27.86
N SER A 152 20.39 -50.24 -28.73
CA SER A 152 21.49 -51.14 -28.42
C SER A 152 22.68 -50.77 -29.29
N SER A 153 23.81 -50.46 -28.66
CA SER A 153 25.06 -50.07 -29.31
C SER A 153 26.17 -51.06 -28.98
N VAL A 154 27.10 -51.29 -29.89
CA VAL A 154 28.30 -52.11 -29.62
C VAL A 154 29.21 -51.38 -28.66
N ASP A 155 29.39 -50.09 -28.89
CA ASP A 155 30.31 -49.24 -28.15
C ASP A 155 29.57 -48.40 -27.09
N GLY A 156 30.23 -48.21 -25.95
CA GLY A 156 29.68 -47.48 -24.81
C GLY A 156 29.64 -45.97 -25.03
N ASP A 157 30.53 -45.44 -25.86
CA ASP A 157 30.56 -44.04 -26.26
C ASP A 157 29.31 -43.65 -27.07
N LEU A 158 28.90 -44.50 -28.03
CA LEU A 158 27.70 -44.28 -28.84
C LEU A 158 26.42 -44.30 -27.98
N ALA A 159 26.37 -45.19 -26.98
CA ALA A 159 25.29 -45.21 -26.01
C ALA A 159 25.28 -43.94 -25.14
N MET A 160 26.45 -43.51 -24.66
CA MET A 160 26.61 -42.26 -23.90
C MET A 160 26.26 -41.01 -24.72
N ASP A 161 26.61 -40.97 -26.01
CA ASP A 161 26.29 -39.83 -26.87
C ASP A 161 24.79 -39.71 -27.12
N LYS A 162 24.08 -40.83 -27.29
CA LYS A 162 22.62 -40.84 -27.35
C LYS A 162 22.00 -40.46 -26.01
N ALA A 163 22.55 -40.97 -24.90
CA ALA A 163 22.10 -40.60 -23.55
C ALA A 163 22.26 -39.10 -23.29
N LYS A 164 23.40 -38.50 -23.68
CA LYS A 164 23.65 -37.05 -23.59
C LYS A 164 22.67 -36.24 -24.44
N LYS A 165 22.36 -36.70 -25.66
CA LYS A 165 21.35 -36.05 -26.51
C LYS A 165 19.96 -36.06 -25.86
N LEU A 166 19.58 -37.17 -25.23
CA LEU A 166 18.31 -37.29 -24.52
C LEU A 166 18.30 -36.55 -23.17
N SER A 167 19.45 -36.50 -22.49
CA SER A 167 19.65 -35.71 -21.27
C SER A 167 19.54 -34.22 -21.57
N ALA A 168 20.07 -33.75 -22.71
CA ALA A 168 19.93 -32.36 -23.15
C ALA A 168 18.47 -31.97 -23.44
N THR A 169 17.60 -32.93 -23.79
CA THR A 169 16.15 -32.72 -23.90
C THR A 169 15.40 -32.92 -22.58
N GLY A 170 16.11 -33.14 -21.48
CA GLY A 170 15.56 -33.30 -20.13
C GLY A 170 15.06 -34.70 -19.79
N LYS A 171 15.42 -35.71 -20.60
CA LYS A 171 15.00 -37.10 -20.39
C LYS A 171 16.06 -37.85 -19.59
N SER A 172 15.64 -38.45 -18.48
CA SER A 172 16.50 -39.32 -17.70
C SER A 172 16.67 -40.66 -18.42
N THR A 173 17.92 -41.12 -18.53
CA THR A 173 18.24 -42.36 -19.23
C THR A 173 19.14 -43.24 -18.39
N LYS A 174 19.02 -44.55 -18.56
CA LYS A 174 19.81 -45.56 -17.86
C LYS A 174 20.60 -46.40 -18.86
N ILE A 175 21.89 -46.60 -18.64
CA ILE A 175 22.74 -47.41 -19.50
C ILE A 175 23.00 -48.74 -18.79
N ILE A 176 22.64 -49.82 -19.47
CA ILE A 176 22.98 -51.18 -19.06
C ILE A 176 24.27 -51.58 -19.78
N PRO A 177 25.37 -51.87 -19.05
CA PRO A 177 26.61 -52.34 -19.64
C PRO A 177 26.43 -53.75 -20.23
N PRO A 178 27.33 -54.18 -21.13
CA PRO A 178 27.30 -55.52 -21.68
C PRO A 178 27.35 -56.58 -20.58
N PHE A 179 26.44 -57.56 -20.63
CA PHE A 179 26.33 -58.60 -19.63
C PHE A 179 26.10 -59.98 -20.26
N GLY A 180 26.57 -61.02 -19.58
CA GLY A 180 26.48 -62.40 -20.05
C GLY A 180 27.28 -62.62 -21.33
N LYS A 181 26.63 -63.15 -22.37
CA LYS A 181 27.28 -63.50 -23.66
C LYS A 181 27.26 -62.34 -24.68
N TRP A 182 26.56 -61.24 -24.39
CA TRP A 182 26.29 -60.18 -25.34
C TRP A 182 27.09 -58.92 -25.00
N LYS A 183 27.81 -58.38 -25.98
CA LYS A 183 28.72 -57.23 -25.83
C LYS A 183 28.09 -55.89 -26.22
N PHE A 184 26.79 -55.72 -25.97
CA PHE A 184 26.08 -54.49 -26.34
C PHE A 184 25.72 -53.66 -25.11
N TYR A 185 25.97 -52.35 -25.19
CA TYR A 185 25.45 -51.34 -24.28
C TYR A 185 24.01 -51.01 -24.67
N ARG A 186 23.10 -51.03 -23.69
CA ARG A 186 21.68 -50.78 -23.93
C ARG A 186 21.25 -49.50 -23.23
N LEU A 187 20.64 -48.59 -23.97
CA LEU A 187 20.11 -47.35 -23.46
C LEU A 187 18.63 -47.51 -23.13
N CYS A 188 18.26 -47.19 -21.90
CA CYS A 188 16.91 -47.35 -21.37
C CYS A 188 16.33 -46.00 -20.93
N ILE A 189 15.01 -45.87 -21.00
CA ILE A 189 14.28 -44.63 -20.64
C ILE A 189 13.44 -44.76 -19.36
N GLY A 190 13.47 -45.91 -18.70
CA GLY A 190 12.73 -46.15 -17.46
C GLY A 190 12.97 -47.55 -16.91
N ASP A 191 12.66 -47.72 -15.63
CA ASP A 191 12.66 -48.98 -14.90
C ASP A 191 11.30 -49.22 -14.26
N PHE A 192 10.87 -50.47 -14.26
CA PHE A 192 9.55 -50.89 -13.81
C PHE A 192 9.63 -52.21 -13.06
N ASP A 193 8.71 -52.42 -12.12
CA ASP A 193 8.66 -53.66 -11.35
C ASP A 193 8.03 -54.82 -12.14
N THR A 194 7.14 -54.54 -13.09
CA THR A 194 6.44 -55.56 -13.88
C THR A 194 6.65 -55.40 -15.38
N PHE A 195 6.58 -56.52 -16.11
CA PHE A 195 6.67 -56.51 -17.57
C PHE A 195 5.52 -55.72 -18.21
N ALA A 196 4.30 -55.84 -17.67
CA ALA A 196 3.13 -55.15 -18.21
C ALA A 196 3.28 -53.62 -18.14
N SER A 197 3.74 -53.08 -17.00
CA SER A 197 4.00 -51.64 -16.86
C SER A 197 5.08 -51.14 -17.79
N ALA A 198 6.16 -51.93 -17.97
CA ALA A 198 7.21 -51.59 -18.92
C ALA A 198 6.72 -51.61 -20.36
N GLN A 199 5.87 -52.58 -20.73
CA GLN A 199 5.32 -52.69 -22.08
C GLN A 199 4.40 -51.50 -22.39
N SER A 200 3.50 -51.14 -21.46
CA SER A 200 2.65 -49.95 -21.61
C SER A 200 3.46 -48.67 -21.74
N SER A 201 4.54 -48.51 -20.96
CA SER A 201 5.44 -47.37 -21.08
C SER A 201 6.21 -47.37 -22.40
N ALA A 202 6.64 -48.53 -22.90
CA ALA A 202 7.27 -48.65 -24.21
C ALA A 202 6.31 -48.24 -25.31
N ASP A 203 5.07 -48.74 -25.28
CA ASP A 203 4.03 -48.43 -26.26
C ASP A 203 3.68 -46.92 -26.26
N ALA A 204 3.59 -46.31 -25.09
CA ALA A 204 3.39 -44.86 -24.95
C ALA A 204 4.57 -44.04 -25.49
N SER A 205 5.79 -44.58 -25.43
CA SER A 205 7.02 -43.90 -25.85
C SER A 205 7.38 -44.15 -27.32
N LYS A 206 6.64 -45.01 -28.04
CA LYS A 206 6.91 -45.30 -29.46
C LYS A 206 6.83 -44.08 -30.37
N SER A 207 5.94 -43.14 -30.07
CA SER A 207 5.82 -41.89 -30.83
C SER A 207 7.04 -40.97 -30.67
N GLU A 208 7.74 -41.04 -29.53
CA GLU A 208 8.88 -40.18 -29.21
C GLU A 208 10.22 -40.81 -29.64
N TYR A 209 10.37 -42.14 -29.51
CA TYR A 209 11.65 -42.83 -29.72
C TYR A 209 11.66 -43.83 -30.89
N GLY A 210 10.54 -44.00 -31.60
CA GLY A 210 10.38 -44.88 -32.76
C GLY A 210 9.72 -46.23 -32.41
N GLU A 211 9.55 -47.12 -33.39
CA GLU A 211 8.84 -48.40 -33.17
C GLU A 211 9.72 -49.49 -32.52
N ALA A 212 11.03 -49.29 -32.48
CA ALA A 212 12.02 -50.29 -32.05
C ALA A 212 12.28 -50.28 -30.53
N LEU A 213 11.27 -50.03 -29.70
CA LEU A 213 11.41 -50.17 -28.24
C LEU A 213 11.08 -51.59 -27.82
N TRP A 214 11.90 -52.16 -26.93
CA TRP A 214 11.63 -53.46 -26.34
C TRP A 214 11.91 -53.45 -24.84
N VAL A 215 11.21 -54.33 -24.13
CA VAL A 215 11.39 -54.49 -22.69
C VAL A 215 12.43 -55.57 -22.41
N LEU A 216 13.38 -55.28 -21.52
CA LEU A 216 14.41 -56.21 -21.07
C LEU A 216 14.42 -56.29 -19.54
N LYS A 217 14.47 -57.51 -19.00
CA LYS A 217 14.72 -57.72 -17.57
C LYS A 217 16.22 -57.70 -17.30
N TYR A 218 16.67 -56.87 -16.37
CA TYR A 218 18.07 -56.74 -15.98
C TYR A 218 18.22 -56.78 -14.47
#